data_AF-A0A1Q3VE55-F1
#
_entry.id   AF-A0A1Q3VE55-F1
#
_cell.length_a   1.000
_cell.length_b   1.000
_cell.length_c   1.000
_cell.angle_alpha   90.00
_cell.angle_beta   90.00
_cell.angle_gamma   90.00
#
_symmetry.space_group_name_H-M   'P 1'
#
loop_
_entity.id
_entity.type
_entity.pdbx_description
1 polymer ?
#
loop_
_entity_poly.entity_id
_entity_poly.type
_entity_poly.pdbx_seq_one_letter_code
_entity_poly.pdbx_strand_id
1 'polypeptide(L)' 'MSVRPAEAAALAARIATLPQTEIHAVSGSRIVVVMEGPDARALADRLDAIAALPGTQAAALVFEQALEPMDAA' A
#
# COMPACT_ATOMS: atom_id res chain seq x y z
N MET A 1 1.23 -6.73 -2.35
CA MET A 1 -0.09 -7.26 -2.77
C MET A 1 0.01 -8.08 -4.04
N SER A 2 -0.91 -9.02 -4.28
CA SER A 2 -1.09 -9.77 -5.53
C SER A 2 -2.36 -9.31 -6.25
N VAL A 3 -2.27 -9.26 -7.58
CA VAL A 3 -3.31 -8.72 -8.48
C VAL A 3 -3.39 -9.57 -9.76
N ARG A 4 -4.47 -9.44 -10.52
CA ARG A 4 -4.52 -10.00 -11.88
C ARG A 4 -3.45 -9.35 -12.77
N PRO A 5 -2.63 -10.11 -13.53
CA PRO A 5 -1.55 -9.54 -14.34
C PRO A 5 -1.99 -8.43 -15.30
N ALA A 6 -3.16 -8.60 -15.94
CA ALA A 6 -3.72 -7.62 -16.86
C ALA A 6 -4.10 -6.29 -16.20
N GLU A 7 -4.26 -6.26 -14.88
CA GLU A 7 -4.71 -5.09 -14.13
C GLU A 7 -3.60 -4.46 -13.29
N ALA A 8 -2.40 -5.08 -13.25
CA ALA A 8 -1.31 -4.62 -12.41
C ALA A 8 -0.91 -3.16 -12.67
N ALA A 9 -0.75 -2.78 -13.94
CA ALA A 9 -0.41 -1.41 -14.31
C ALA A 9 -1.52 -0.41 -13.92
N ALA A 10 -2.78 -0.76 -14.15
CA ALA A 10 -3.91 0.10 -13.83
C ALA A 10 -4.11 0.27 -12.32
N LEU A 11 -3.99 -0.81 -11.54
CA LEU A 11 -4.03 -0.72 -10.08
C LEU A 11 -2.86 0.08 -9.53
N ALA A 12 -1.65 -0.13 -10.02
CA ALA A 12 -0.48 0.63 -9.59
C ALA A 12 -0.67 2.13 -9.84
N ALA A 13 -1.12 2.52 -11.04
CA ALA A 13 -1.42 3.91 -11.37
C ALA A 13 -2.50 4.50 -10.46
N ARG A 14 -3.59 3.76 -10.18
CA ARG A 14 -4.63 4.21 -9.24
C ARG A 14 -4.09 4.38 -7.82
N ILE A 15 -3.38 3.39 -7.30
CA ILE A 15 -2.83 3.40 -5.93
C ILE A 15 -1.81 4.53 -5.76
N ALA A 16 -1.01 4.84 -6.78
CA ALA A 16 -0.08 5.98 -6.78
C ALA A 16 -0.76 7.35 -6.63
N THR A 17 -2.07 7.45 -6.85
CA THR A 17 -2.83 8.69 -6.62
C THR A 17 -3.34 8.83 -5.19
N LEU A 18 -3.23 7.78 -4.36
CA LEU A 18 -3.64 7.82 -2.97
C LEU A 18 -2.63 8.64 -2.16
N PRO A 19 -3.10 9.47 -1.21
CA PRO A 19 -2.22 10.26 -0.36
C PRO A 19 -1.28 9.35 0.43
N GLN A 20 -0.03 9.81 0.62
CA GLN A 20 0.99 9.12 1.40
C GLN A 20 1.19 7.65 0.98
N THR A 21 1.12 7.38 -0.32
CA THR A 21 1.24 6.05 -0.89
C THR A 21 2.17 6.08 -2.08
N GLU A 22 3.13 5.15 -2.12
CA GLU A 22 4.11 5.04 -3.18
C GLU A 22 4.12 3.61 -3.75
N ILE A 23 4.27 3.50 -5.07
CA ILE A 23 4.54 2.22 -5.72
C ILE A 23 6.04 1.99 -5.75
N HIS A 24 6.52 1.14 -4.84
CA HIS A 24 7.93 0.76 -4.79
C HIS A 24 8.32 -0.15 -5.96
N ALA A 25 7.44 -1.08 -6.35
CA ALA A 25 7.70 -1.97 -7.48
C ALA A 25 6.43 -2.59 -8.07
N VAL A 26 6.48 -2.89 -9.37
CA VAL A 26 5.51 -3.75 -10.08
C VAL A 26 6.27 -4.87 -10.78
N SER A 27 5.90 -6.13 -10.50
CA SER A 27 6.53 -7.31 -11.09
C SER A 27 5.49 -8.39 -11.37
N GLY A 28 5.09 -8.51 -12.65
CA GLY A 28 4.03 -9.44 -13.07
C GLY A 28 2.71 -9.18 -12.34
N SER A 29 2.29 -10.14 -11.51
CA SER A 29 1.08 -10.07 -10.68
C SER A 29 1.31 -9.47 -9.29
N ARG A 30 2.50 -8.94 -8.99
CA ARG A 30 2.84 -8.38 -7.66
C ARG A 30 3.06 -6.88 -7.74
N ILE A 31 2.49 -6.18 -6.76
CA ILE A 31 2.76 -4.76 -6.51
C ILE A 31 3.30 -4.62 -5.08
N VAL A 32 4.42 -3.92 -4.92
CA VAL A 32 4.97 -3.49 -3.63
C VAL A 32 4.58 -2.04 -3.42
N VAL A 33 3.91 -1.78 -2.32
CA VAL A 33 3.35 -0.46 -1.97
C VAL A 33 3.95 -0.05 -0.65
N VAL A 34 4.43 1.19 -0.57
CA VAL A 34 4.83 1.84 0.69
C VAL A 34 3.70 2.78 1.08
N MET A 35 3.30 2.75 2.35
CA MET A 35 2.24 3.60 2.88
C MET A 35 2.75 4.28 4.14
N GLU A 36 2.48 5.57 4.26
CA GLU A 36 2.74 6.35 5.47
C GLU A 36 1.43 6.88 6.04
N GLY A 37 1.36 6.96 7.36
CA GLY A 37 0.16 7.36 8.08
C GLY A 37 0.47 7.77 9.51
N PRO A 38 -0.48 8.45 10.17
CA PRO A 38 -0.30 8.94 11.54
C PRO A 38 -0.24 7.81 12.59
N ASP A 39 -0.88 6.67 12.31
CA ASP A 39 -0.92 5.52 13.21
C ASP A 39 -1.23 4.23 12.43
N ALA A 40 -1.11 3.11 13.14
CA ALA A 40 -1.37 1.77 12.58
C ALA A 40 -2.82 1.61 12.08
N ARG A 41 -3.79 2.30 12.69
CA ARG A 41 -5.19 2.22 12.27
C ARG A 41 -5.39 2.88 10.92
N ALA A 42 -4.82 4.05 10.69
CA ALA A 42 -4.87 4.74 9.40
C ALA A 42 -4.20 3.91 8.28
N LEU A 43 -3.11 3.21 8.60
CA LEU A 43 -2.46 2.27 7.67
C LEU A 43 -3.34 1.05 7.38
N ALA A 44 -3.98 0.47 8.40
CA ALA A 44 -4.89 -0.65 8.25
C ALA A 44 -6.12 -0.29 7.41
N ASP A 45 -6.76 0.85 7.68
CA ASP A 45 -7.91 1.34 6.91
C ASP A 45 -7.54 1.53 5.42
N ARG A 46 -6.33 2.03 5.14
CA ARG A 46 -5.82 2.17 3.77
C ARG A 46 -5.53 0.82 3.11
N LEU A 47 -4.94 -0.12 3.85
CA LEU A 47 -4.70 -1.47 3.36
C LEU A 47 -6.01 -2.14 2.97
N ASP A 48 -7.05 -2.03 3.80
CA ASP A 48 -8.37 -2.58 3.55
C ASP A 48 -9.02 -1.96 2.31
N ALA A 49 -8.88 -0.63 2.14
CA ALA A 49 -9.34 0.04 0.93
C ALA A 49 -8.63 -0.47 -0.33
N ILE A 50 -7.32 -0.70 -0.27
CA ILE A 50 -6.53 -1.29 -1.37
C ILE A 50 -6.90 -2.76 -1.61
N ALA A 51 -7.17 -3.52 -0.54
CA ALA A 51 -7.58 -4.91 -0.62
C ALA A 51 -8.94 -5.07 -1.31
N ALA A 52 -9.85 -4.12 -1.09
CA ALA A 52 -11.19 -4.10 -1.69
C ALA A 52 -11.21 -3.68 -3.17
N LEU A 53 -10.09 -3.21 -3.71
CA LEU A 53 -10.02 -2.79 -5.10
C LEU A 53 -10.28 -3.94 -6.07
N PRO A 54 -11.14 -3.75 -7.09
CA PRO A 54 -11.31 -4.75 -8.15
C PRO A 54 -9.96 -5.07 -8.79
N GLY A 55 -9.68 -6.36 -8.96
CA GLY A 55 -8.40 -6.86 -9.50
C GLY A 55 -7.39 -7.27 -8.44
N THR A 56 -7.57 -6.86 -7.19
CA THR A 56 -6.78 -7.32 -6.05
C THR A 56 -7.16 -8.75 -5.70
N GLN A 57 -6.17 -9.62 -5.54
CA GLN A 57 -6.36 -11.00 -5.08
C GLN A 57 -6.03 -11.12 -3.59
N ALA A 58 -4.97 -10.44 -3.15
CA ALA A 58 -4.62 -10.32 -1.74
C ALA A 58 -3.78 -9.06 -1.51
N ALA A 59 -4.03 -8.36 -0.40
CA ALA A 59 -3.16 -7.33 0.11
C ALA A 59 -2.82 -7.66 1.56
N ALA A 60 -1.55 -7.49 1.93
CA ALA A 60 -1.06 -7.77 3.27
C ALA A 60 0.06 -6.79 3.59
N LEU A 61 0.10 -6.33 4.83
CA LEU A 61 1.23 -5.61 5.38
C LEU A 61 2.33 -6.62 5.71
N VAL A 62 3.52 -6.41 5.16
CA VAL A 62 4.68 -7.31 5.37
C VAL A 62 5.70 -6.72 6.33
N PHE A 63 5.66 -5.40 6.50
CA PHE A 63 6.56 -4.64 7.35
C PHE A 63 5.81 -3.42 7.87
N GLU A 64 5.99 -3.13 9.14
CA GLU A 64 5.47 -1.94 9.81
C GLU A 64 6.59 -1.35 10.66
N GLN A 65 6.70 -0.02 10.65
CA GLN A 65 7.64 0.70 11.50
C GLN A 65 6.88 1.84 12.18
N ALA A 66 6.84 1.81 13.51
CA ALA A 66 6.43 2.96 14.31
C ALA A 66 7.64 3.88 14.49
N LEU A 67 7.50 5.15 14.07
CA LEU A 67 8.49 6.17 14.36
C LEU A 67 8.21 6.70 15.77
N GLU A 68 9.18 6.53 16.68
CA GLU A 68 9.15 7.25 17.95
C GLU A 68 9.39 8.74 17.67
N PRO A 69 8.61 9.64 18.26
CA PRO A 69 8.89 11.06 18.14
C PRO A 69 10.30 11.33 18.67
N MET A 70 11.14 11.94 17.84
CA MET A 70 12.44 12.43 18.28
C MET A 70 12.17 13.42 19.41
N ASP A 71 12.57 13.08 20.64
CA ASP A 71 12.50 14.00 21.77
C ASP A 71 13.11 15.33 21.34
N ALA A 72 12.30 16.39 21.38
CA ALA A 72 12.75 17.75 21.12
C ALA A 72 13.73 18.13 22.24
N ALA A 73 15.03 17.97 21.96
CA ALA A 73 16.13 18.38 22.83
C ALA A 73 16.15 19.91 23.04
#